data_AF-A0A959EET8-F1
#
_entry.id   AF-A0A959EET8-F1
#
_cell.length_a   1.000
_cell.length_b   1.000
_cell.length_c   1.000
_cell.angle_alpha   90.00
_cell.angle_beta   90.00
_cell.angle_gamma   90.00
#
_symmetry.space_group_name_H-M   'P 1'
#
loop_
_entity.id
_entity.type
_entity.pdbx_description
1 polymer ?
#
loop_
_entity_poly.entity_id
_entity_poly.type
_entity_poly.pdbx_seq_one_letter_code
_entity_poly.pdbx_strand_id
1 'polypeptide(L)' 'ADVRREGYYNLFKFTRRAANLRANIAYYSKDKRRKELLKLQRGIDKAGAVFNKSWLLEKVEILAARVEG' A
#
# COMPACT_ATOMS: atom_id res chain seq x y z
N ALA A 1 3.38 -12.83 21.61
CA ALA A 1 3.33 -13.53 20.31
C ALA A 1 2.59 -12.73 19.22
N ASP A 2 1.60 -11.90 19.59
CA ASP A 2 0.71 -11.21 18.64
C ASP A 2 1.38 -10.15 17.74
N VAL A 3 2.22 -9.28 18.30
CA VAL A 3 2.83 -8.15 17.56
C VAL A 3 3.67 -8.63 16.36
N ARG A 4 4.35 -9.78 16.49
CA ARG A 4 5.12 -10.37 15.38
C ARG A 4 4.22 -10.86 14.25
N ARG A 5 3.11 -11.53 14.59
CA ARG A 5 2.13 -12.01 13.62
C ARG A 5 1.45 -10.85 12.91
N GLU A 6 1.06 -9.83 13.67
CA GLU A 6 0.44 -8.61 13.16
C GLU A 6 1.39 -7.85 12.21
N GLY A 7 2.66 -7.68 12.60
CA GLY A 7 3.68 -7.01 11.80
C GLY A 7 3.85 -7.59 10.40
N TYR A 8 4.03 -8.92 10.30
CA TYR A 8 4.15 -9.62 9.02
C TYR A 8 2.84 -9.65 8.25
N TYR A 9 1.72 -9.87 8.93
CA TYR A 9 0.39 -9.86 8.30
C TYR A 9 0.12 -8.52 7.62
N ASN A 10 0.35 -7.41 8.32
CA ASN A 10 0.14 -6.07 7.78
C ASN A 10 1.10 -5.79 6.63
N LEU A 11 2.39 -6.16 6.75
CA LEU A 11 3.34 -6.03 5.64
C LEU A 11 2.84 -6.76 4.40
N PHE A 12 2.48 -8.05 4.51
CA PHE A 12 2.00 -8.85 3.38
C PHE A 12 0.69 -8.30 2.78
N LYS A 13 -0.24 -7.88 3.64
CA LYS A 13 -1.51 -7.26 3.23
C LYS A 13 -1.27 -6.01 2.39
N PHE A 14 -0.38 -5.12 2.83
CA PHE A 14 -0.13 -3.85 2.14
C PHE A 14 0.72 -4.02 0.88
N THR A 15 1.70 -4.92 0.87
CA THR A 15 2.44 -5.25 -0.36
C THR A 15 1.53 -5.85 -1.42
N ARG A 16 0.63 -6.77 -1.04
CA ARG A 16 -0.38 -7.33 -1.96
C ARG A 16 -1.29 -6.25 -2.54
N ARG A 17 -1.74 -5.31 -1.71
CA ARG A 17 -2.55 -4.17 -2.17
C ARG A 17 -1.79 -3.25 -3.12
N ALA A 18 -0.54 -2.93 -2.81
CA ALA A 18 0.32 -2.12 -3.69
C ALA A 18 0.55 -2.81 -5.04
N ALA A 19 0.81 -4.13 -5.03
CA ALA A 19 0.98 -4.93 -6.24
C ALA A 19 -0.30 -4.97 -7.09
N ASN A 20 -1.47 -5.15 -6.46
CA ASN A 20 -2.75 -5.11 -7.16
C ASN A 20 -3.02 -3.74 -7.80
N LEU A 21 -2.80 -2.64 -7.07
CA LEU A 21 -2.95 -1.30 -7.63
C LEU A 21 -2.01 -1.11 -8.82
N ARG A 22 -0.72 -1.46 -8.67
CA ARG A 22 0.29 -1.38 -9.74
C ARG A 22 -0.14 -2.14 -11.00
N ALA A 23 -0.60 -3.38 -10.85
CA ALA A 23 -1.02 -4.23 -11.97
C ALA A 23 -2.25 -3.68 -12.70
N ASN A 24 -3.08 -2.89 -12.01
CA ASN A 24 -4.34 -2.36 -12.54
C ASN A 24 -4.28 -0.87 -12.93
N ILE A 25 -3.12 -0.21 -12.85
CA ILE A 25 -2.98 1.23 -13.18
C ILE A 25 -3.55 1.54 -14.56
N ALA A 26 -3.20 0.75 -15.58
CA ALA A 26 -3.62 0.98 -16.96
C ALA A 26 -5.13 0.79 -17.17
N TYR A 27 -5.80 0.04 -16.30
CA TYR A 27 -7.22 -0.32 -16.44
C TYR A 27 -8.13 0.53 -15.55
N TYR A 28 -7.58 1.18 -14.52
CA TYR A 28 -8.36 2.00 -13.59
C TYR A 28 -8.45 3.44 -14.08
N SER A 29 -9.64 4.02 -13.95
CA SER A 29 -9.82 5.47 -14.11
C SER A 29 -8.90 6.22 -13.13
N LYS A 30 -8.54 7.46 -13.47
CA LYS A 30 -7.69 8.32 -12.63
C LYS A 30 -8.24 8.42 -11.20
N ASP A 31 -9.54 8.63 -11.06
CA ASP A 31 -10.20 8.71 -9.74
C ASP A 31 -10.11 7.40 -8.97
N LYS A 32 -10.28 6.27 -9.64
CA LYS A 32 -10.16 4.94 -9.00
C LYS A 32 -8.72 4.68 -8.56
N ARG A 33 -7.71 5.02 -9.38
CA ARG A 33 -6.29 4.91 -9.00
C ARG A 33 -6.00 5.74 -7.74
N ARG A 34 -6.43 7.01 -7.73
CA ARG A 34 -6.25 7.91 -6.59
C ARG A 34 -6.97 7.41 -5.33
N LYS A 35 -8.20 6.93 -5.47
CA LYS A 35 -8.99 6.39 -4.35
C LYS A 35 -8.32 5.17 -3.71
N GLU A 36 -7.81 4.24 -4.53
CA GLU A 36 -7.13 3.05 -4.04
C GLU A 36 -5.76 3.39 -3.41
N LEU A 37 -5.02 4.34 -3.97
CA LEU A 37 -3.78 4.85 -3.37
C LEU A 37 -4.04 5.45 -1.98
N LEU A 38 -5.02 6.33 -1.85
CA LEU A 38 -5.41 6.94 -0.57
C LEU A 38 -5.88 5.89 0.44
N LYS A 39 -6.60 4.86 -0.01
CA LYS A 39 -7.04 3.75 0.83
C LYS A 39 -5.87 2.90 1.32
N LEU A 40 -4.84 2.71 0.50
CA LEU A 40 -3.61 2.04 0.87
C LEU A 40 -2.83 2.84 1.91
N GLN A 41 -2.55 4.12 1.65
CA GLN A 41 -1.84 5.02 2.56
C GLN A 41 -2.52 5.10 3.93
N ARG A 42 -3.83 5.42 3.97
CA ARG A 42 -4.59 5.44 5.22
C ARG A 42 -4.60 4.09 5.95
N GLY A 43 -4.55 2.99 5.20
CA GLY A 43 -4.46 1.66 5.78
C GLY A 43 -3.15 1.43 6.51
N ILE A 44 -2.03 1.88 5.93
CA ILE A 44 -0.70 1.78 6.52
C ILE A 44 -0.56 2.70 7.73
N ASP A 45 -1.14 3.91 7.66
CA ASP A 45 -1.08 4.89 8.75
C ASP A 45 -1.87 4.45 9.98
N LYS A 46 -3.04 3.84 9.77
CA LYS A 46 -3.92 3.34 10.84
C LYS A 46 -3.57 1.94 11.33
N ALA A 47 -2.65 1.24 10.67
CA ALA A 47 -2.24 -0.09 11.11
C ALA A 47 -1.40 0.01 12.40
N GLY A 48 -1.50 -1.03 13.23
CA GLY A 48 -0.58 -1.24 14.35
C GLY A 48 0.82 -1.57 13.86
N ALA A 49 1.39 -2.69 14.30
CA ALA A 49 2.72 -3.09 13.85
C ALA A 49 2.73 -3.34 12.32
N VAL A 50 3.68 -2.73 11.62
CA VAL A 50 3.99 -3.02 10.22
C VAL A 50 5.50 -3.21 10.12
N PHE A 51 5.94 -4.43 9.87
CA PHE A 51 7.37 -4.68 9.70
C PHE A 51 7.88 -4.05 8.41
N ASN A 52 9.12 -3.54 8.44
CA ASN A 52 9.72 -2.82 7.33
C ASN A 52 8.85 -1.67 6.79
N LYS A 53 8.15 -0.95 7.68
CA LYS A 53 7.24 0.15 7.30
C LYS A 53 7.93 1.18 6.40
N SER A 54 9.16 1.57 6.68
CA SER A 54 9.91 2.54 5.86
C SER A 54 10.09 2.07 4.41
N TRP A 55 10.49 0.80 4.22
CA TRP A 55 10.62 0.21 2.89
C TRP A 55 9.27 0.14 2.17
N LEU A 56 8.20 -0.23 2.88
CA LEU A 56 6.85 -0.24 2.31
C LEU A 56 6.40 1.16 1.86
N LEU A 57 6.68 2.18 2.67
CA LEU A 57 6.35 3.58 2.36
C LEU A 57 7.09 4.06 1.10
N GLU A 58 8.39 3.76 0.98
CA GLU A 58 9.18 4.06 -0.23
C GLU A 58 8.55 3.42 -1.49
N LYS A 59 8.09 2.16 -1.40
CA LYS A 59 7.42 1.50 -2.54
C LYS A 59 6.06 2.09 -2.85
N VAL A 60 5.33 2.58 -1.85
CA VAL A 60 4.05 3.29 -2.04
C VAL A 60 4.27 4.67 -2.64
N GLU A 61 5.35 5.36 -2.32
CA GLU A 61 5.71 6.66 -2.91
C GLU A 61 6.06 6.52 -4.39
N ILE A 62 6.88 5.52 -4.76
CA ILE A 62 7.15 5.19 -6.16
C ILE A 62 5.85 4.86 -6.91
N LEU A 63 4.91 4.18 -6.25
CA LEU A 63 3.60 3.88 -6.82
C LEU A 63 2.73 5.14 -6.97
N ALA A 64 2.78 6.06 -6.02
CA ALA A 64 2.05 7.33 -6.06
C ALA A 64 2.45 8.17 -7.28
N ALA A 65 3.75 8.29 -7.54
CA ALA A 65 4.25 8.99 -8.73
C ALA A 65 3.68 8.42 -10.05
N ARG A 66 3.43 7.11 -10.12
CA ARG A 66 2.82 6.43 -11.29
C ARG A 66 1.30 6.57 -11.37
N VAL A 67 0.65 6.89 -10.26
CA VAL A 67 -0.80 7.13 -10.20
C VAL A 67 -1.12 8.56 -10.62
N GLU A 68 -0.23 9.50 -10.31
CA GLU A 68 -0.39 10.93 -10.60
C GLU A 68 0.08 11.33 -12.00
N GLY A 69 1.08 10.61 -12.55
CA GLY A 69 1.43 10.64 -13.98
C GLY A 69 0.37 9.99 -14.86
#